data_AF-A0A8T4LBC8-F1
#
_entry.id   AF-A0A8T4LBC8-F1
#
_cell.length_a   1.000
_cell.length_b   1.000
_cell.length_c   1.000
_cell.angle_alpha   90.00
_cell.angle_beta   90.00
_cell.angle_gamma   90.00
#
_symmetry.space_group_name_H-M   'P 1'
#
loop_
_entity.id
_entity.type
_entity.pdbx_description
1 polymer ?
#
loop_
_entity_poly.entity_id
_entity_poly.type
_entity_poly.pdbx_seq_one_letter_code
_entity_poly.pdbx_strand_id
1 'polypeptide(L)'
;MEAVKDMPKLESPFVRAENDKGEYVVTPQVAEGMDWVFTDDGVLATEKLHGTNVSIVIENGMIASVWNRTERLPFFNKGKQHIIQGVIEAYSRGYCDLPDGQWFGELIGEKVNGNPYGITGHLWLPFDKYCKTHLAYKSWGKYPKDFGAISDWFKGLQPLYCWKLRGQSEQPQFVEGVVFHHPDGRMAKLRKDMFSWYDGKRHNT
;
A
#
# COMPACT_ATOMS: atom_id res chain seq x y z
N MET A 1 -14.69 -7.21 -22.86
CA MET A 1 -13.84 -6.59 -21.82
C MET A 1 -14.65 -6.52 -20.55
N GLU A 2 -14.13 -7.02 -19.43
CA GLU A 2 -14.72 -6.68 -18.14
C GLU A 2 -14.69 -5.16 -17.96
N ALA A 3 -15.71 -4.61 -17.28
CA ALA A 3 -15.72 -3.19 -16.95
C ALA A 3 -14.51 -2.87 -16.04
N VAL A 4 -13.85 -1.74 -16.31
CA VAL A 4 -12.78 -1.21 -15.45
C VAL A 4 -13.37 -0.94 -14.06
N LYS A 5 -12.67 -1.39 -13.02
CA LYS A 5 -13.08 -1.29 -11.62
C LYS A 5 -12.23 -0.26 -10.90
N ASP A 6 -12.79 0.40 -9.91
CA ASP A 6 -12.02 1.24 -8.99
C ASP A 6 -11.43 0.37 -7.88
N MET A 7 -10.27 0.79 -7.35
CA MET A 7 -9.71 0.15 -6.17
C MET A 7 -10.66 0.40 -4.98
N PRO A 8 -11.13 -0.65 -4.28
CA PRO A 8 -11.97 -0.46 -3.11
C PRO A 8 -11.22 0.32 -2.03
N LYS A 9 -11.95 1.13 -1.27
CA LYS A 9 -11.40 1.76 -0.07
C LYS A 9 -11.11 0.65 0.93
N LEU A 10 -9.84 0.52 1.32
CA LEU A 10 -9.45 -0.42 2.37
C LEU A 10 -9.72 0.16 3.74
N GLU A 11 -10.30 -0.65 4.62
CA GLU A 11 -10.67 -0.30 5.98
C GLU A 11 -9.71 -0.91 7.02
N SER A 12 -9.77 -0.37 8.23
CA SER A 12 -9.00 -0.86 9.38
C SER A 12 -9.57 -2.20 9.88
N PRO A 13 -8.72 -3.18 10.23
CA PRO A 13 -9.19 -4.42 10.84
C PRO A 13 -9.63 -4.23 12.31
N PHE A 14 -9.30 -3.09 12.91
CA PHE A 14 -9.76 -2.68 14.24
C PHE A 14 -10.76 -1.53 14.14
N VAL A 15 -11.72 -1.49 15.07
CA VAL A 15 -12.60 -0.34 15.28
C VAL A 15 -11.77 0.88 15.62
N ARG A 16 -12.18 2.05 15.13
CA ARG A 16 -11.54 3.34 15.44
C ARG A 16 -12.48 4.21 16.26
N ALA A 17 -11.91 4.95 17.20
CA ALA A 17 -12.63 5.86 18.08
C ALA A 17 -11.77 7.10 18.39
N GLU A 18 -12.42 8.19 18.78
CA GLU A 18 -11.74 9.39 19.24
C GLU A 18 -11.15 9.16 20.63
N ASN A 19 -9.89 9.54 20.84
CA ASN A 19 -9.25 9.53 22.16
C ASN A 19 -9.48 10.86 22.91
N ASP A 20 -8.99 10.96 24.14
CA ASP A 20 -9.12 12.17 24.98
C ASP A 20 -8.47 13.43 24.38
N LYS A 21 -7.66 13.29 23.32
CA LYS A 21 -7.00 14.38 22.60
C LYS A 21 -7.73 14.78 21.31
N GLY A 22 -8.88 14.17 21.02
CA GLY A 22 -9.62 14.41 19.78
C GLY A 22 -9.06 13.67 18.56
N GLU A 23 -8.16 12.70 18.75
CA GLU A 23 -7.53 11.96 17.66
C GLU A 23 -8.26 10.65 17.40
N TYR A 24 -8.55 10.34 16.13
CA TYR A 24 -9.23 9.10 15.75
C TYR A 24 -8.23 7.93 15.65
N VAL A 25 -8.22 7.06 16.66
CA VAL A 25 -7.23 5.98 16.84
C VAL A 25 -7.89 4.60 16.84
N VAL A 26 -7.13 3.53 16.59
CA VAL A 26 -7.64 2.14 16.71
C VAL A 26 -7.81 1.74 18.17
N THR A 27 -8.87 0.97 18.43
CA THR A 27 -9.13 0.30 19.71
C THR A 27 -8.73 -1.18 19.63
N PRO A 28 -8.66 -1.91 20.75
CA PRO A 28 -8.45 -3.35 20.73
C PRO A 28 -9.57 -4.18 20.10
N GLN A 29 -10.73 -3.58 19.80
CA GLN A 29 -11.87 -4.29 19.23
C GLN A 29 -11.68 -4.54 17.73
N VAL A 30 -11.79 -5.79 17.31
CA VAL A 30 -11.80 -6.18 15.88
C VAL A 30 -13.06 -5.64 15.22
N ALA A 31 -12.92 -5.06 14.03
CA ALA A 31 -14.04 -4.57 13.25
C ALA A 31 -14.87 -5.75 12.69
N GLU A 32 -16.18 -5.57 12.58
CA GLU A 32 -17.08 -6.62 12.10
C GLU A 32 -16.64 -7.16 10.72
N GLY A 33 -16.51 -8.49 10.63
CA GLY A 33 -16.09 -9.16 9.39
C GLY A 33 -14.60 -9.06 9.07
N MET A 34 -13.76 -8.56 9.99
CA MET A 34 -12.30 -8.44 9.81
C MET A 34 -11.49 -9.48 10.59
N ASP A 35 -12.14 -10.41 11.29
CA ASP A 35 -11.49 -11.46 12.10
C ASP A 35 -10.49 -12.29 11.29
N TRP A 36 -10.77 -12.49 10.00
CA TRP A 36 -9.92 -13.22 9.05
C TRP A 36 -8.48 -12.71 9.02
N VAL A 37 -8.25 -11.41 9.27
CA VAL A 37 -6.89 -10.84 9.33
C VAL A 37 -6.06 -11.56 10.38
N PHE A 38 -6.69 -11.91 11.51
CA PHE A 38 -6.03 -12.46 12.69
C PHE A 38 -6.22 -13.97 12.83
N THR A 39 -7.29 -14.55 12.29
CA THR A 39 -7.56 -15.99 12.43
C THR A 39 -6.95 -16.83 11.32
N ASP A 40 -6.80 -16.27 10.12
CA ASP A 40 -6.47 -17.07 8.95
C ASP A 40 -4.95 -17.05 8.69
N ASP A 41 -4.35 -18.22 8.54
CA ASP A 41 -2.90 -18.36 8.35
C ASP A 41 -2.44 -18.03 6.92
N GLY A 42 -3.37 -18.00 5.97
CA GLY A 42 -3.10 -17.61 4.59
C GLY A 42 -2.92 -16.10 4.38
N VAL A 43 -3.14 -15.28 5.42
CA VAL A 43 -3.08 -13.82 5.30
C VAL A 43 -1.65 -13.35 5.10
N LEU A 44 -1.43 -12.61 4.02
CA LEU A 44 -0.17 -11.95 3.73
C LEU A 44 -0.21 -10.50 4.21
N ALA A 45 0.81 -10.07 4.95
CA ALA A 45 1.01 -8.67 5.32
C ALA A 45 2.10 -8.05 4.43
N THR A 46 1.78 -7.00 3.69
CA THR A 46 2.73 -6.24 2.88
C THR A 46 2.90 -4.82 3.40
N GLU A 47 4.08 -4.21 3.24
CA GLU A 47 4.27 -2.79 3.49
C GLU A 47 3.25 -1.97 2.70
N LYS A 48 2.54 -1.09 3.41
CA LYS A 48 1.69 -0.10 2.77
C LYS A 48 2.59 1.04 2.30
N LEU A 49 2.71 1.18 0.99
CA LEU A 49 3.39 2.33 0.40
C LEU A 49 2.54 3.60 0.51
N HIS A 50 3.23 4.74 0.57
CA HIS A 50 2.65 6.07 0.69
C HIS A 50 2.73 6.81 -0.64
N GLY A 51 1.84 6.44 -1.55
CA GLY A 51 1.74 7.03 -2.87
C GLY A 51 0.29 7.26 -3.26
N THR A 52 0.04 7.19 -4.56
CA THR A 52 -1.31 7.28 -5.10
C THR A 52 -1.67 6.02 -5.86
N ASN A 53 -2.90 5.55 -5.65
CA ASN A 53 -3.39 4.37 -6.35
C ASN A 53 -3.51 4.67 -7.85
N VAL A 54 -2.89 3.81 -8.64
CA VAL A 54 -2.90 3.85 -10.10
C VAL A 54 -3.13 2.44 -10.60
N SER A 55 -3.96 2.29 -11.62
CA SER A 55 -4.12 1.01 -12.31
C SER A 55 -3.78 1.11 -13.79
N ILE A 56 -3.34 -0.01 -14.33
CA ILE A 56 -3.15 -0.19 -15.77
C ILE A 56 -4.10 -1.28 -16.26
N VAL A 57 -4.56 -1.14 -17.50
CA VAL A 57 -5.30 -2.20 -18.21
C VAL A 57 -4.42 -2.71 -19.33
N ILE A 58 -4.22 -4.02 -19.36
CA ILE A 58 -3.43 -4.73 -20.38
C ILE A 58 -4.39 -5.49 -21.28
N GLU A 59 -4.25 -5.30 -22.59
CA GLU A 59 -4.99 -5.97 -23.64
C GLU A 59 -4.03 -6.42 -24.74
N ASN A 60 -4.08 -7.70 -25.12
CA ASN A 60 -3.19 -8.32 -26.09
C ASN A 60 -1.70 -8.09 -25.74
N GLY A 61 -1.35 -8.18 -24.46
CA GLY A 61 0.02 -7.96 -23.96
C GLY A 61 0.50 -6.51 -24.00
N MET A 62 -0.38 -5.54 -24.30
CA MET A 62 -0.04 -4.12 -24.35
C MET A 62 -0.83 -3.33 -23.29
N ILE A 63 -0.20 -2.33 -22.67
CA ILE A 63 -0.90 -1.41 -21.76
C ILE A 63 -1.84 -0.52 -22.60
N ALA A 64 -3.14 -0.82 -22.55
CA ALA A 64 -4.19 -0.13 -23.30
C ALA A 64 -4.65 1.16 -22.61
N SER A 65 -4.61 1.21 -21.28
CA SER A 65 -4.97 2.42 -20.52
C SER A 65 -4.33 2.49 -19.14
N VAL A 66 -4.20 3.72 -18.63
CA VAL A 66 -3.74 4.02 -17.27
C VAL A 66 -4.82 4.84 -16.58
N TRP A 67 -5.09 4.55 -15.31
CA TRP A 67 -6.13 5.17 -14.51
C TRP A 67 -5.55 5.63 -13.18
N ASN A 68 -6.02 6.78 -12.68
CA ASN A 68 -5.94 7.06 -11.25
C ASN A 68 -7.08 6.32 -10.53
N ARG A 69 -7.41 6.70 -9.30
CA ARG A 69 -8.46 6.05 -8.53
C ARG A 69 -9.85 6.00 -9.21
N THR A 70 -10.22 7.00 -10.01
CA THR A 70 -11.59 7.16 -10.54
C THR A 70 -11.66 7.58 -12.02
N GLU A 71 -10.53 7.92 -12.64
CA GLU A 71 -10.47 8.54 -13.96
C GLU A 71 -9.36 7.93 -14.82
N ARG A 72 -9.67 7.70 -16.10
CA ARG A 72 -8.68 7.37 -17.11
C ARG A 72 -7.77 8.57 -17.36
N LEU A 73 -6.49 8.30 -17.45
CA LEU A 73 -5.47 9.29 -17.77
C LEU A 73 -5.11 9.20 -19.25
N PRO A 74 -5.24 10.31 -20.02
CA PRO A 74 -4.64 10.40 -21.34
C PRO A 74 -3.12 10.27 -21.24
N PHE A 75 -2.49 9.61 -22.22
CA PHE A 75 -1.03 9.49 -22.27
C PHE A 75 -0.36 10.87 -22.32
N PHE A 76 -0.83 11.73 -23.23
CA PHE A 76 -0.49 13.14 -23.25
C PHE A 76 -1.48 13.92 -22.40
N ASN A 77 -1.06 14.30 -21.20
CA ASN A 77 -1.86 15.12 -20.31
C ASN A 77 -1.01 16.25 -19.70
N LYS A 78 -1.69 17.26 -19.14
CA LYS A 78 -1.06 18.30 -18.33
C LYS A 78 -1.34 18.01 -16.85
N GLY A 79 -0.36 18.22 -15.99
CA GLY A 79 -0.50 18.09 -14.53
C GLY A 79 -0.36 16.68 -13.96
N LYS A 80 -0.71 15.61 -14.70
CA LYS A 80 -0.64 14.20 -14.23
C LYS A 80 0.42 13.36 -14.97
N GLN A 81 1.36 14.00 -15.68
CA GLN A 81 2.42 13.33 -16.48
C GLN A 81 3.30 12.41 -15.65
N HIS A 82 3.53 12.75 -14.37
CA HIS A 82 4.33 11.96 -13.44
C HIS A 82 3.77 10.54 -13.23
N ILE A 83 2.45 10.35 -13.38
CA ILE A 83 1.81 9.04 -13.31
C ILE A 83 2.23 8.18 -14.51
N ILE A 84 2.13 8.75 -15.72
CA ILE A 84 2.54 8.07 -16.95
C ILE A 84 4.04 7.76 -16.93
N GLN A 85 4.87 8.70 -16.47
CA GLN A 85 6.31 8.49 -16.30
C GLN A 85 6.62 7.32 -15.36
N GLY A 86 5.92 7.20 -14.23
CA GLY A 86 6.14 6.09 -13.31
C GLY A 86 5.71 4.73 -13.86
N VAL A 87 4.69 4.69 -14.72
CA VAL A 87 4.30 3.46 -15.43
C VAL A 87 5.33 3.08 -16.50
N ILE A 88 5.86 4.06 -17.24
CA ILE A 88 6.95 3.83 -18.21
C ILE A 88 8.19 3.27 -17.51
N GLU A 89 8.56 3.84 -16.37
CA GLU A 89 9.69 3.36 -15.56
C GLU A 89 9.43 1.97 -14.97
N ALA A 90 8.19 1.67 -14.56
CA ALA A 90 7.82 0.33 -14.11
C ALA A 90 7.93 -0.69 -15.26
N TYR A 91 7.50 -0.30 -16.46
CA TYR A 91 7.59 -1.12 -17.66
C TYR A 91 9.06 -1.40 -18.04
N SER A 92 9.93 -0.39 -18.03
CA SER A 92 11.37 -0.55 -18.34
C SER A 92 12.07 -1.52 -17.38
N ARG A 93 11.55 -1.67 -16.15
CA ARG A 93 12.04 -2.61 -15.12
C ARG A 93 11.40 -4.00 -15.18
N GLY A 94 10.50 -4.26 -16.12
CA GLY A 94 9.75 -5.54 -16.22
C GLY A 94 8.66 -5.72 -15.14
N TYR A 95 8.29 -4.66 -14.43
CA TYR A 95 7.24 -4.75 -13.40
C TYR A 95 5.85 -4.90 -14.02
N CYS A 96 5.70 -4.49 -15.29
CA CYS A 96 4.45 -4.59 -16.04
C CYS A 96 4.28 -5.90 -16.82
N ASP A 97 5.20 -6.88 -16.70
CA ASP A 97 4.99 -8.21 -17.31
C ASP A 97 3.91 -8.95 -16.52
N LEU A 98 2.66 -8.67 -16.88
CA LEU A 98 1.43 -9.10 -16.24
C LEU A 98 0.47 -9.55 -17.36
N PRO A 99 -0.39 -10.57 -17.12
CA PRO A 99 -1.33 -11.00 -18.14
C PRO A 99 -2.40 -9.95 -18.42
N ASP A 100 -3.15 -10.13 -19.50
CA ASP A 100 -4.28 -9.27 -19.86
C ASP A 100 -5.25 -9.14 -18.68
N GLY A 101 -5.72 -7.91 -18.45
CA GLY A 101 -6.55 -7.56 -17.30
C GLY A 101 -6.21 -6.20 -16.69
N GLN A 102 -6.90 -5.86 -15.60
CA GLN A 102 -6.64 -4.64 -14.84
C GLN A 102 -5.76 -4.95 -13.62
N TRP A 103 -4.71 -4.16 -13.46
CA TRP A 103 -3.73 -4.33 -12.39
C TRP A 103 -3.58 -3.05 -11.58
N PHE A 104 -3.75 -3.16 -10.27
CA PHE A 104 -3.57 -2.06 -9.33
C PHE A 104 -2.15 -2.03 -8.78
N GLY A 105 -1.67 -0.82 -8.51
CA GLY A 105 -0.39 -0.59 -7.85
C GLY A 105 -0.32 0.78 -7.22
N GLU A 106 0.80 1.01 -6.54
CA GLU A 106 1.10 2.31 -5.94
C GLU A 106 2.08 3.05 -6.83
N LEU A 107 1.73 4.27 -7.23
CA LEU A 107 2.69 5.21 -7.78
C LEU A 107 3.34 6.00 -6.63
N ILE A 108 4.66 6.01 -6.59
CA ILE A 108 5.46 6.83 -5.67
C ILE A 108 6.42 7.73 -6.47
N GLY A 109 6.89 8.81 -5.88
CA GLY A 109 7.88 9.68 -6.52
C GLY A 109 7.86 11.13 -6.06
N GLU A 110 8.70 11.95 -6.68
CA GLU A 110 8.97 13.35 -6.32
C GLU A 110 7.70 14.22 -6.23
N LYS A 111 6.72 13.97 -7.11
CA LYS A 111 5.45 14.71 -7.15
C LYS A 111 4.30 14.01 -6.43
N VAL A 112 4.57 12.94 -5.69
CA VAL A 112 3.54 12.12 -5.03
C VAL A 112 3.70 12.17 -3.53
N ASN A 113 2.68 12.69 -2.85
CA ASN A 113 2.53 12.70 -1.37
C ASN A 113 3.80 13.08 -0.59
N GLY A 114 4.55 14.07 -1.06
CA GLY A 114 5.74 14.57 -0.38
C GLY A 114 6.99 13.67 -0.49
N ASN A 115 6.94 12.62 -1.30
CA ASN A 115 8.07 11.73 -1.61
C ASN A 115 8.81 11.22 -0.34
N PRO A 116 8.13 10.56 0.61
CA PRO A 116 8.76 10.16 1.87
C PRO A 116 9.91 9.14 1.67
N TYR A 117 9.95 8.49 0.51
CA TYR A 117 10.99 7.53 0.12
C TYR A 117 12.24 8.20 -0.49
N GLY A 118 12.17 9.51 -0.78
CA GLY A 118 13.27 10.28 -1.38
C GLY A 118 13.77 9.69 -2.69
N ILE A 119 12.88 9.16 -3.53
CA ILE A 119 13.27 8.63 -4.85
C ILE A 119 13.33 9.75 -5.87
N THR A 120 14.24 9.64 -6.83
CA THR A 120 14.30 10.53 -8.00
C THR A 120 13.35 9.99 -9.08
N GLY A 121 12.59 10.87 -9.72
CA GLY A 121 11.57 10.48 -10.68
C GLY A 121 10.33 9.87 -10.02
N HIS A 122 9.70 8.94 -10.74
CA HIS A 122 8.45 8.30 -10.36
C HIS A 122 8.51 6.82 -10.70
N LEU A 123 7.87 5.98 -9.89
CA LEU A 123 7.83 4.55 -10.09
C LEU A 123 6.46 4.02 -9.68
N TRP A 124 5.84 3.24 -10.56
CA TRP A 124 4.64 2.48 -10.25
C TRP A 124 5.01 1.06 -9.83
N LEU A 125 4.44 0.58 -8.73
CA LEU A 125 4.73 -0.73 -8.15
C LEU A 125 3.43 -1.55 -8.09
N PRO A 126 3.31 -2.63 -8.89
CA PRO A 126 2.11 -3.46 -8.88
C PRO A 126 1.95 -4.18 -7.55
N PHE A 127 0.74 -4.16 -6.98
CA PHE A 127 0.47 -4.80 -5.70
C PHE A 127 0.72 -6.31 -5.76
N ASP A 128 0.11 -6.97 -6.75
CA ASP A 128 0.08 -8.43 -6.84
C ASP A 128 1.40 -9.08 -7.26
N LYS A 129 2.30 -8.30 -7.87
CA LYS A 129 3.61 -8.79 -8.31
C LYS A 129 4.72 -8.23 -7.42
N TYR A 130 4.97 -6.93 -7.48
CA TYR A 130 6.11 -6.34 -6.78
C TYR A 130 5.88 -6.34 -5.26
N CYS A 131 4.77 -5.76 -4.78
CA CYS A 131 4.57 -5.59 -3.34
C CYS A 131 4.44 -6.93 -2.61
N LYS A 132 3.66 -7.89 -3.13
CA LYS A 132 3.53 -9.22 -2.53
C LYS A 132 4.84 -10.02 -2.54
N THR A 133 5.69 -9.85 -3.56
CA THR A 133 6.97 -10.58 -3.65
C THR A 133 8.08 -9.94 -2.82
N HIS A 134 8.14 -8.62 -2.80
CA HIS A 134 9.31 -7.88 -2.33
C HIS A 134 9.07 -7.12 -1.03
N LEU A 135 7.82 -6.81 -0.71
CA LEU A 135 7.43 -5.99 0.44
C LEU A 135 6.55 -6.77 1.43
N ALA A 136 6.59 -8.11 1.39
CA ALA A 136 5.92 -8.96 2.36
C ALA A 136 6.72 -9.08 3.66
N TYR A 137 6.05 -8.87 4.80
CA TYR A 137 6.62 -9.06 6.12
C TYR A 137 6.64 -10.54 6.52
N LYS A 138 7.84 -11.14 6.47
CA LYS A 138 8.07 -12.53 6.94
C LYS A 138 7.88 -12.73 8.45
N SER A 139 7.71 -11.65 9.21
CA SER A 139 7.43 -11.69 10.65
C SER A 139 5.94 -11.85 10.96
N TRP A 140 5.05 -11.55 10.00
CA TRP A 140 3.61 -11.74 10.18
C TRP A 140 3.28 -13.22 10.44
N GLY A 141 2.42 -13.47 11.43
CA GLY A 141 2.04 -14.83 11.85
C GLY A 141 3.02 -15.55 12.78
N LYS A 142 4.17 -14.93 13.15
CA LYS A 142 5.15 -15.54 14.08
C LYS A 142 4.94 -15.17 15.54
N TYR A 143 4.00 -14.28 15.82
CA TYR A 143 3.68 -13.79 17.16
C TYR A 143 2.16 -13.85 17.36
N PRO A 144 1.66 -13.78 18.61
CA PRO A 144 0.22 -13.75 18.87
C PRO A 144 -0.46 -12.65 18.07
N LYS A 145 -1.56 -12.96 17.39
CA LYS A 145 -2.30 -11.98 16.55
C LYS A 145 -3.33 -11.20 17.37
N ASP A 146 -2.99 -10.85 18.61
CA ASP A 146 -3.79 -9.96 19.47
C ASP A 146 -3.37 -8.49 19.31
N PHE A 147 -4.21 -7.57 19.78
CA PHE A 147 -3.98 -6.13 19.63
C PHE A 147 -2.64 -5.67 20.23
N GLY A 148 -2.26 -6.20 21.39
CA GLY A 148 -1.03 -5.80 22.08
C GLY A 148 0.21 -6.14 21.26
N ALA A 149 0.30 -7.40 20.83
CA ALA A 149 1.40 -7.89 20.03
C ALA A 149 1.47 -7.24 18.64
N ILE A 150 0.32 -6.96 18.01
CA ILE A 150 0.26 -6.22 16.74
C ILE A 150 0.70 -4.76 16.94
N SER A 151 0.23 -4.11 18.00
CA SER A 151 0.64 -2.74 18.35
C SER A 151 2.15 -2.63 18.54
N ASP A 152 2.75 -3.59 19.25
CA ASP A 152 4.21 -3.65 19.45
C ASP A 152 4.96 -3.96 18.15
N TRP A 153 4.44 -4.85 17.31
CA TRP A 153 4.99 -5.08 15.97
C TRP A 153 4.99 -3.81 15.12
N PHE A 154 3.92 -3.01 15.18
CA PHE A 154 3.82 -1.73 14.46
C PHE A 154 4.87 -0.69 14.90
N LYS A 155 5.29 -0.69 16.16
CA LYS A 155 6.39 0.16 16.65
C LYS A 155 7.72 -0.21 15.97
N GLY A 156 7.93 -1.49 15.72
CA GLY A 156 9.16 -2.05 15.12
C GLY A 156 9.10 -2.36 13.63
N LEU A 157 8.09 -1.89 12.88
CA LEU A 157 7.98 -2.19 11.44
C LEU A 157 9.23 -1.74 10.67
N GLN A 158 9.76 -2.67 9.88
CA GLN A 158 10.92 -2.45 9.02
C GLN A 158 10.49 -1.82 7.69
N PRO A 159 11.16 -0.74 7.21
CA PRO A 159 10.85 -0.12 5.92
C PRO A 159 11.44 -0.95 4.77
N LEU A 160 10.76 -2.03 4.40
CA LEU A 160 11.21 -3.00 3.39
C LEU A 160 11.55 -2.34 2.06
N TYR A 161 10.77 -1.35 1.63
CA TYR A 161 11.04 -0.63 0.39
C TYR A 161 12.33 0.21 0.48
N CYS A 162 12.49 1.00 1.54
CA CYS A 162 13.71 1.80 1.75
C CYS A 162 14.96 0.91 1.83
N TRP A 163 14.86 -0.21 2.56
CA TRP A 163 15.96 -1.17 2.69
C TRP A 163 16.35 -1.78 1.36
N LYS A 164 15.39 -2.02 0.45
CA LYS A 164 15.68 -2.51 -0.90
C LYS A 164 16.39 -1.49 -1.77
N LEU A 165 16.07 -0.21 -1.64
CA LEU A 165 16.68 0.84 -2.46
C LEU A 165 18.12 1.15 -2.07
N ARG A 166 18.43 1.18 -0.77
CA ARG A 166 19.64 1.84 -0.26
C ARG A 166 20.43 1.00 0.76
N GLY A 167 20.02 -0.25 0.99
CA GLY A 167 20.56 -1.06 2.09
C GLY A 167 19.98 -0.64 3.45
N GLN A 168 20.41 -1.32 4.51
CA GLN A 168 19.84 -1.13 5.86
C GLN A 168 20.35 0.13 6.60
N SER A 169 21.25 0.91 6.00
CA SER A 169 21.98 1.97 6.68
C SER A 169 21.76 3.34 6.01
N GLU A 170 21.15 4.27 6.75
CA GLU A 170 21.35 5.74 6.69
C GLU A 170 20.36 6.66 5.92
N GLN A 171 19.12 6.26 5.62
CA GLN A 171 18.12 7.15 4.97
C GLN A 171 16.69 6.93 5.52
N PRO A 172 15.71 7.85 5.32
CA PRO A 172 14.49 7.92 6.13
C PRO A 172 13.74 6.59 6.23
N GLN A 173 13.54 6.17 7.48
CA GLN A 173 12.86 4.93 7.85
C GLN A 173 11.34 5.12 7.84
N PHE A 174 10.83 5.62 6.72
CA PHE A 174 9.40 5.85 6.59
C PHE A 174 8.67 4.54 6.34
N VAL A 175 7.68 4.26 7.18
CA VAL A 175 6.70 3.18 6.99
C VAL A 175 5.33 3.77 7.29
N GLU A 176 4.42 3.76 6.32
CA GLU A 176 3.04 4.21 6.57
C GLU A 176 2.28 3.18 7.40
N GLY A 177 2.42 1.90 7.04
CA GLY A 177 1.69 0.81 7.68
C GLY A 177 1.76 -0.49 6.89
N VAL A 178 0.67 -1.25 6.95
CA VAL A 178 0.53 -2.59 6.39
C VAL A 178 -0.78 -2.70 5.61
N VAL A 179 -0.74 -3.44 4.50
CA VAL A 179 -1.93 -3.98 3.82
C VAL A 179 -1.96 -5.49 4.06
N PHE A 180 -3.09 -5.99 4.52
CA PHE A 180 -3.37 -7.41 4.69
C PHE A 180 -4.11 -7.93 3.47
N HIS A 181 -3.70 -9.07 2.96
CA HIS A 181 -4.27 -9.72 1.78
C HIS A 181 -4.69 -11.15 2.16
N HIS A 182 -5.97 -11.45 2.01
CA HIS A 182 -6.47 -12.81 2.12
C HIS A 182 -6.39 -13.51 0.74
N PRO A 183 -6.14 -14.83 0.68
CA PRO A 183 -6.10 -15.58 -0.59
C PRO A 183 -7.40 -15.52 -1.43
N ASP A 184 -8.55 -15.24 -0.81
CA ASP A 184 -9.84 -15.06 -1.50
C ASP A 184 -10.06 -13.66 -2.09
N GLY A 185 -9.10 -12.75 -1.94
CA GLY A 185 -9.15 -11.38 -2.46
C GLY A 185 -9.63 -10.32 -1.46
N ARG A 186 -10.04 -10.67 -0.24
CA ARG A 186 -10.28 -9.67 0.82
C ARG A 186 -8.99 -8.91 1.17
N MET A 187 -9.15 -7.62 1.47
CA MET A 187 -8.05 -6.75 1.85
C MET A 187 -8.43 -5.81 3.00
N ALA A 188 -7.47 -5.54 3.88
CA ALA A 188 -7.57 -4.56 4.95
C ALA A 188 -6.29 -3.74 5.03
N LYS A 189 -6.34 -2.54 5.63
CA LYS A 189 -5.13 -1.73 5.87
C LYS A 189 -5.05 -1.28 7.32
N LEU A 190 -3.84 -1.18 7.86
CA LEU A 190 -3.61 -0.59 9.16
C LEU A 190 -2.38 0.31 9.08
N ARG A 191 -2.48 1.53 9.61
CA ARG A 191 -1.40 2.52 9.55
C ARG A 191 -0.81 2.75 10.93
N LYS A 192 0.48 3.10 10.98
CA LYS A 192 1.16 3.46 12.25
C LYS A 192 0.47 4.63 12.94
N ASP A 193 0.04 5.61 12.15
CA ASP A 193 -0.63 6.80 12.65
C ASP A 193 -2.05 6.60 13.18
N MET A 194 -2.58 5.38 13.09
CA MET A 194 -3.86 5.03 13.72
C MET A 194 -3.68 4.63 15.18
N PHE A 195 -2.46 4.34 15.66
CA PHE A 195 -2.26 3.95 17.05
C PHE A 195 -2.17 5.18 17.98
N SER A 196 -2.65 5.02 19.22
CA SER A 196 -2.62 6.08 20.24
C SER A 196 -1.21 6.50 20.64
N TRP A 197 -0.24 5.58 20.57
CA TRP A 197 1.16 5.86 20.89
C TRP A 197 1.92 6.61 19.79
N TYR A 198 1.33 6.78 18.60
CA TYR A 198 2.00 7.49 17.51
C TYR A 198 1.97 9.00 17.76
N ASP A 199 3.15 9.62 17.72
CA ASP A 199 3.39 11.03 18.05
C ASP A 199 3.71 11.91 16.83
N GLY A 200 3.88 11.29 15.65
CA GLY A 200 4.15 11.99 14.41
C GLY A 200 2.92 12.65 13.78
N LYS A 201 3.11 13.23 12.58
CA LYS A 201 2.01 13.78 11.78
C LYS A 201 1.03 12.65 11.42
N ARG A 202 -0.23 12.80 11.83
CA ARG A 202 -1.33 11.90 11.47
C ARG A 202 -1.95 12.30 10.14
N HIS A 203 -2.42 11.33 9.39
CA HIS A 203 -3.29 11.56 8.25
C HIS A 203 -4.65 11.98 8.76
N ASN A 204 -5.15 13.10 8.25
CA ASN A 204 -6.55 13.48 8.44
C ASN A 204 -7.41 12.35 7.86
N THR A 205 -8.14 11.64 8.71
CA THR A 205 -9.15 10.67 8.31
C THR A 205 -10.51 11.17 8.70
#